data_AF-A0A920HU66-F1
#
_entry.id   AF-A0A920HU66-F1
#
_cell.length_a   1.000
_cell.length_b   1.000
_cell.length_c   1.000
_cell.angle_alpha   90.00
_cell.angle_beta   90.00
_cell.angle_gamma   90.00
#
_symmetry.space_group_name_H-M   'P 1'
#
loop_
_entity.id
_entity.type
_entity.pdbx_description
1 polymer ?
#
loop_
_entity_poly.entity_id
_entity_poly.type
_entity_poly.pdbx_seq_one_letter_code
_entity_poly.pdbx_strand_id
1 'polypeptide(L)'
;MLNEMESKSILNKIGLAIPNFFNEKNYTKNYQQTEEFSLKFPVCLKMLSREVQHKTDIGAIDLNIKNYQELLTSFEKIKKQVEQSKENFSNNFLVEEMQPEPLGELLVGIFYDLQFGYVMTLASGGVLANLIEDSVTILLPASIHELDKSLGKLKINKLFQGYRGKKEINRKLLLGNLKKLTDFALDKSNNVQQIEINPLFVFPEKNIAVDGIIWKNE
;
A
#
# COMPACT_ATOMS: atom_id res chain seq x y z
N MET A 1 6.44 5.80 13.82
CA MET A 1 6.01 5.38 12.46
C MET A 1 6.96 4.30 11.92
N LEU A 2 6.43 3.21 11.36
CA LEU A 2 7.25 2.22 10.64
C LEU A 2 7.55 2.71 9.22
N ASN A 3 8.69 2.29 8.64
CA ASN A 3 8.92 2.53 7.22
C ASN A 3 8.05 1.60 6.34
N GLU A 4 8.01 1.86 5.03
CA GLU A 4 7.17 1.13 4.08
C GLU A 4 7.49 -0.38 4.03
N MET A 5 8.77 -0.75 4.06
CA MET A 5 9.19 -2.16 4.06
C MET A 5 8.75 -2.89 5.34
N GLU A 6 8.91 -2.26 6.50
CA GLU A 6 8.46 -2.78 7.79
C GLU A 6 6.95 -2.97 7.80
N SER A 7 6.21 -1.96 7.33
CA SER A 7 4.74 -1.99 7.24
C SER A 7 4.27 -3.12 6.31
N LYS A 8 4.84 -3.23 5.10
CA LYS A 8 4.52 -4.31 4.15
C LYS A 8 4.87 -5.69 4.68
N SER A 9 5.99 -5.82 5.39
CA SER A 9 6.37 -7.09 6.02
C SER A 9 5.33 -7.54 7.05
N ILE A 10 4.75 -6.61 7.81
CA ILE A 10 3.65 -6.91 8.73
C ILE A 10 2.38 -7.28 7.95
N LEU A 11 2.00 -6.51 6.92
CA LEU A 11 0.83 -6.80 6.07
C LEU A 11 0.92 -8.22 5.46
N ASN A 12 2.10 -8.62 5.00
CA ASN A 12 2.33 -9.97 4.48
C ASN A 12 2.20 -11.04 5.57
N LYS A 13 2.74 -10.80 6.77
CA LYS A 13 2.63 -11.73 7.91
C LYS A 13 1.19 -11.94 8.39
N ILE A 14 0.33 -10.92 8.31
CA ILE A 14 -1.10 -11.07 8.60
C ILE A 14 -1.88 -11.70 7.43
N GLY A 15 -1.20 -12.02 6.33
CA GLY A 15 -1.75 -12.76 5.20
C GLY A 15 -2.43 -11.90 4.14
N LEU A 16 -2.04 -10.63 3.98
CA LEU A 16 -2.35 -9.82 2.80
C LEU A 16 -1.26 -9.99 1.75
N ALA A 17 -1.65 -10.08 0.48
CA ALA A 17 -0.68 -10.05 -0.61
C ALA A 17 -0.09 -8.64 -0.75
N ILE A 18 1.21 -8.58 -1.02
CA ILE A 18 1.95 -7.36 -1.34
C ILE A 18 2.74 -7.59 -2.65
N PRO A 19 3.18 -6.53 -3.35
CA PRO A 19 4.11 -6.68 -4.47
C PRO A 19 5.37 -7.43 -4.04
N ASN A 20 5.95 -8.23 -4.94
CA ASN A 20 7.30 -8.72 -4.71
C ASN A 20 8.25 -7.52 -4.69
N PHE A 21 9.18 -7.53 -3.75
CA PHE A 21 10.11 -6.44 -3.58
C PHE A 21 11.52 -6.94 -3.28
N PHE A 22 12.47 -6.08 -3.55
CA PHE A 22 13.87 -6.23 -3.22
C PHE A 22 14.33 -4.96 -2.50
N ASN A 23 15.01 -5.14 -1.36
CA ASN A 23 15.52 -4.02 -0.57
C ASN A 23 16.99 -3.80 -0.90
N GLU A 24 17.29 -2.66 -1.51
CA GLU A 24 18.66 -2.26 -1.76
C GLU A 24 19.15 -1.35 -0.65
N LYS A 25 20.09 -1.89 0.15
CA LYS A 25 20.74 -1.16 1.23
C LYS A 25 22.03 -0.54 0.72
N ASN A 26 22.21 0.77 0.95
CA ASN A 26 23.43 1.49 0.60
C ASN A 26 23.79 1.39 -0.89
N TYR A 27 22.85 1.74 -1.77
CA TYR A 27 23.14 1.81 -3.20
C TYR A 27 24.41 2.62 -3.45
N THR A 28 25.33 2.05 -4.24
CA THR A 28 26.54 2.73 -4.72
C THR A 28 26.54 2.73 -6.25
N LYS A 29 27.32 3.63 -6.86
CA LYS A 29 27.49 3.71 -8.33
C LYS A 29 27.95 2.41 -9.00
N ASN A 30 28.45 1.44 -8.23
CA ASN A 30 28.92 0.14 -8.70
C ASN A 30 27.88 -0.97 -8.45
N TYR A 31 26.61 -0.64 -8.27
CA TYR A 31 25.56 -1.63 -8.10
C TYR A 31 25.48 -2.55 -9.32
N GLN A 32 25.79 -3.83 -9.10
CA GLN A 32 25.69 -4.88 -10.10
C GLN A 32 24.44 -5.69 -9.83
N GLN A 33 23.80 -6.16 -10.91
CA GLN A 33 22.66 -7.04 -10.80
C GLN A 33 23.15 -8.30 -10.08
N THR A 34 22.71 -8.48 -8.84
CA THR A 34 23.04 -9.69 -8.09
C THR A 34 22.17 -10.83 -8.60
N GLU A 35 22.63 -12.07 -8.44
CA GLU A 35 21.77 -13.25 -8.68
C GLU A 35 20.50 -13.23 -7.81
N GLU A 36 20.51 -12.45 -6.72
CA GLU A 36 19.37 -12.25 -5.83
C GLU A 36 18.28 -11.32 -6.41
N PHE A 37 18.60 -10.50 -7.43
CA PHE A 37 17.62 -9.63 -8.09
C PHE A 37 16.73 -10.44 -9.04
N SER A 38 15.65 -10.98 -8.49
CA SER A 38 14.68 -11.87 -9.17
C SER A 38 13.37 -11.20 -9.59
N LEU A 39 13.29 -9.87 -9.49
CA LEU A 39 12.08 -9.12 -9.79
C LEU A 39 11.79 -9.03 -11.30
N LYS A 40 10.50 -9.02 -11.63
CA LYS A 40 10.01 -8.79 -12.99
C LYS A 40 9.80 -7.32 -13.27
N PHE A 41 10.35 -6.85 -14.38
CA PHE A 41 10.06 -5.53 -14.90
C PHE A 41 8.65 -5.47 -15.54
N PRO A 42 7.97 -4.30 -15.51
CA PRO A 42 8.46 -3.05 -14.94
C PRO A 42 8.42 -3.02 -13.41
N VAL A 43 9.37 -2.28 -12.82
CA VAL A 43 9.46 -2.06 -11.37
C VAL A 43 9.23 -0.59 -11.02
N CYS A 44 8.94 -0.31 -9.76
CA CYS A 44 9.07 1.02 -9.18
C CYS A 44 10.23 1.06 -8.20
N LEU A 45 10.89 2.21 -8.11
CA LEU A 45 11.92 2.51 -7.13
C LEU A 45 11.37 3.55 -6.15
N LYS A 46 11.40 3.24 -4.85
CA LYS A 46 10.93 4.10 -3.78
C LYS A 46 12.02 4.28 -2.75
N MET A 47 12.34 5.51 -2.39
CA MET A 47 13.27 5.73 -1.27
C MET A 47 12.57 5.46 0.06
N LEU A 48 13.26 4.80 0.98
CA LEU A 48 12.74 4.52 2.31
C LEU A 48 12.98 5.73 3.23
N SER A 49 11.91 6.17 3.89
CA SER A 49 11.95 7.21 4.91
C SER A 49 10.99 6.84 6.04
N ARG A 50 11.38 7.19 7.27
CA ARG A 50 10.49 7.17 8.45
C ARG A 50 9.91 8.55 8.75
N GLU A 51 10.22 9.56 7.95
CA GLU A 51 9.81 10.96 8.16
C GLU A 51 8.89 11.45 7.03
N VAL A 52 8.97 10.85 5.83
CA VAL A 52 8.20 11.28 4.67
C VAL A 52 7.18 10.24 4.21
N GLN A 53 5.92 10.66 4.19
CA GLN A 53 4.78 9.87 3.70
C GLN A 53 4.50 10.15 2.22
N HIS A 54 4.47 11.43 1.81
CA HIS A 54 4.20 11.85 0.43
C HIS A 54 5.48 11.92 -0.42
N LYS A 55 6.08 10.76 -0.67
CA LYS A 55 7.34 10.61 -1.42
C LYS A 55 7.26 11.10 -2.86
N THR A 56 6.06 11.07 -3.47
CA THR A 56 5.82 11.59 -4.81
C THR A 56 6.13 13.08 -4.92
N ASP A 57 5.78 13.86 -3.89
CA ASP A 57 5.85 15.33 -3.93
C ASP A 57 7.28 15.85 -3.88
N ILE A 58 8.21 15.02 -3.42
CA ILE A 58 9.64 15.33 -3.32
C ILE A 58 10.50 14.58 -4.36
N GLY A 59 9.87 13.86 -5.30
CA GLY A 59 10.57 13.07 -6.31
C GLY A 59 11.25 11.80 -5.79
N ALA A 60 10.88 11.32 -4.59
CA ALA A 60 11.46 10.13 -3.98
C ALA A 60 10.86 8.79 -4.48
N ILE A 61 10.15 8.82 -5.60
CA ILE A 61 9.58 7.67 -6.30
C ILE A 61 9.84 7.79 -7.81
N ASP A 62 10.26 6.70 -8.44
CA ASP A 62 10.26 6.55 -9.89
C ASP A 62 9.48 5.28 -10.28
N LEU A 63 8.52 5.43 -11.20
CA LEU A 63 7.59 4.37 -11.58
C LEU A 63 7.89 3.85 -12.98
N ASN A 64 7.43 2.62 -13.27
CA ASN A 64 7.47 2.04 -14.60
C ASN A 64 8.88 1.94 -15.22
N ILE A 65 9.87 1.62 -14.39
CA ILE A 65 11.24 1.34 -14.79
C ILE A 65 11.23 0.01 -15.53
N LYS A 66 11.69 -0.03 -16.79
CA LYS A 66 11.44 -1.18 -17.69
C LYS A 66 12.57 -2.19 -17.75
N ASN A 67 13.75 -1.82 -17.27
CA ASN A 67 14.94 -2.66 -17.30
C ASN A 67 15.96 -2.20 -16.26
N TYR A 68 17.00 -3.00 -16.09
CA TYR A 68 18.05 -2.76 -15.10
C TYR A 68 18.84 -1.47 -15.36
N GLN A 69 19.06 -1.09 -16.62
CA GLN A 69 19.79 0.15 -16.96
C GLN A 69 18.97 1.40 -16.57
N GLU A 70 17.66 1.37 -16.80
CA GLU A 70 16.75 2.41 -16.33
C GLU A 70 16.74 2.48 -14.80
N LEU A 71 16.78 1.32 -14.11
CA LEU A 71 16.82 1.27 -12.65
C LEU A 71 18.06 1.98 -12.07
N LEU A 72 19.25 1.72 -12.61
CA LEU A 72 20.48 2.42 -12.22
C LEU A 72 20.38 3.94 -12.43
N THR A 73 19.74 4.35 -13.53
CA THR A 73 19.51 5.77 -13.83
C THR A 73 18.55 6.40 -12.82
N SER A 74 17.49 5.69 -12.44
CA SER A 74 16.52 6.13 -11.43
C SER A 74 17.14 6.28 -10.05
N PHE A 75 18.05 5.39 -9.63
CA PHE A 75 18.78 5.53 -8.36
C PHE A 75 19.56 6.85 -8.28
N GLU A 76 20.36 7.16 -9.31
CA GLU A 76 21.14 8.40 -9.36
C GLU A 76 20.23 9.65 -9.41
N LYS A 77 19.11 9.57 -10.14
CA LYS A 77 18.12 10.64 -10.25
C LYS A 77 17.50 10.97 -8.90
N ILE A 78 16.95 9.96 -8.20
CA ILE A 78 16.29 10.18 -6.90
C ILE A 78 17.29 10.71 -5.88
N LYS A 79 18.50 10.13 -5.83
CA LYS A 79 19.55 10.58 -4.89
C LYS A 79 19.86 12.07 -5.06
N LYS A 80 20.02 12.55 -6.30
CA LYS A 80 20.27 13.97 -6.58
C LYS A 80 19.11 14.87 -6.16
N GLN A 81 17.87 14.45 -6.39
CA GLN A 81 16.68 15.23 -5.98
C GLN A 81 16.60 15.37 -4.47
N VAL A 82 16.94 14.30 -3.76
CA VAL A 82 16.94 14.21 -2.31
C VAL A 82 18.07 15.03 -1.67
N GLU A 83 19.28 14.98 -2.23
CA GLU A 83 20.39 15.84 -1.78
C GLU A 83 20.03 17.34 -1.89
N GLN A 84 19.17 17.71 -2.84
CA GLN A 84 18.70 19.08 -3.03
C GLN A 84 17.59 19.49 -2.06
N SER A 85 16.81 18.55 -1.50
CA SER A 85 15.67 18.86 -0.64
C SER A 85 16.04 19.16 0.82
N LYS A 86 17.32 18.99 1.22
CA LYS A 86 17.85 19.20 2.59
C LYS A 86 17.20 18.35 3.69
N GLU A 87 16.35 17.40 3.34
CA GLU A 87 15.75 16.47 4.30
C GLU A 87 16.67 15.26 4.56
N ASN A 88 16.56 14.69 5.75
CA ASN A 88 17.43 13.60 6.18
C ASN A 88 16.88 12.24 5.72
N PHE A 89 17.22 11.85 4.51
CA PHE A 89 16.78 10.58 3.95
C PHE A 89 17.79 9.45 4.16
N SER A 90 17.26 8.24 4.25
CA SER A 90 18.12 7.06 4.25
C SER A 90 18.67 6.78 2.84
N ASN A 91 19.86 6.18 2.75
CA ASN A 91 20.40 5.63 1.50
C ASN A 91 19.79 4.26 1.14
N ASN A 92 18.59 3.96 1.66
CA ASN A 92 17.92 2.69 1.43
C ASN A 92 16.75 2.89 0.46
N PHE A 93 16.63 1.95 -0.46
CA PHE A 93 15.59 1.96 -1.47
C PHE A 93 14.84 0.64 -1.47
N LEU A 94 13.56 0.75 -1.83
CA LEU A 94 12.67 -0.36 -2.06
C LEU A 94 12.39 -0.43 -3.57
N VAL A 95 12.77 -1.55 -4.19
CA VAL A 95 12.43 -1.85 -5.58
C VAL A 95 11.27 -2.84 -5.57
N GLU A 96 10.17 -2.54 -6.24
CA GLU A 96 8.97 -3.39 -6.23
C GLU A 96 8.43 -3.65 -7.64
N GLU A 97 7.87 -4.83 -7.86
CA GLU A 97 7.18 -5.14 -9.12
C GLU A 97 5.93 -4.27 -9.29
N MET A 98 5.81 -3.62 -10.44
CA MET A 98 4.57 -2.93 -10.82
C MET A 98 3.44 -3.94 -10.98
N GLN A 99 2.30 -3.63 -10.40
CA GLN A 99 1.11 -4.46 -10.53
C GLN A 99 0.32 -4.07 -11.78
N PRO A 100 -0.36 -5.03 -12.45
CA PRO A 100 -1.27 -4.72 -13.54
C PRO A 100 -2.44 -3.88 -13.04
N GLU A 101 -3.13 -3.23 -13.98
CA GLU A 101 -4.32 -2.42 -13.66
C GLU A 101 -5.38 -3.27 -12.94
N PRO A 102 -5.84 -2.85 -11.74
CA PRO A 102 -6.82 -3.59 -10.98
C PRO A 102 -8.23 -3.43 -11.56
N LEU A 103 -9.19 -4.17 -11.01
CA LEU A 103 -10.61 -3.91 -11.28
C LEU A 103 -11.07 -2.60 -10.62
N GLY A 104 -10.52 -2.32 -9.45
CA GLY A 104 -10.66 -1.06 -8.72
C GLY A 104 -9.64 -0.95 -7.60
N GLU A 105 -9.50 0.25 -7.07
CA GLU A 105 -8.60 0.58 -5.96
C GLU A 105 -9.42 0.94 -4.74
N LEU A 106 -9.02 0.45 -3.56
CA LEU A 106 -9.58 0.86 -2.28
C LEU A 106 -8.52 1.55 -1.44
N LEU A 107 -8.93 2.60 -0.73
CA LEU A 107 -8.24 3.05 0.46
C LEU A 107 -8.86 2.33 1.66
N VAL A 108 -8.00 1.75 2.50
CA VAL A 108 -8.39 1.14 3.78
C VAL A 108 -7.59 1.81 4.89
N GLY A 109 -8.26 2.65 5.67
CA GLY A 109 -7.71 3.28 6.85
C GLY A 109 -8.28 2.64 8.11
N ILE A 110 -7.46 2.37 9.11
CA ILE A 110 -7.88 2.05 10.48
C ILE A 110 -7.11 2.99 11.40
N PHE A 111 -7.78 3.70 12.29
CA PHE A 111 -7.11 4.52 13.30
C PHE A 111 -7.79 4.40 14.65
N TYR A 112 -7.04 4.62 15.72
CA TYR A 112 -7.57 4.66 17.08
C TYR A 112 -8.05 6.07 17.42
N ASP A 113 -9.36 6.23 17.62
CA ASP A 113 -9.98 7.44 18.13
C ASP A 113 -10.14 7.37 19.66
N LEU A 114 -9.90 8.48 20.36
CA LEU A 114 -9.98 8.52 21.82
C LEU A 114 -11.40 8.35 22.38
N GLN A 115 -12.42 8.74 21.63
CA GLN A 115 -13.83 8.68 22.03
C GLN A 115 -14.50 7.39 21.54
N PHE A 116 -14.18 6.96 20.31
CA PHE A 116 -14.87 5.86 19.65
C PHE A 116 -14.09 4.55 19.62
N GLY A 117 -12.82 4.54 20.04
CA GLY A 117 -11.92 3.40 19.87
C GLY A 117 -11.49 3.27 18.41
N TYR A 118 -11.25 2.05 17.93
CA TYR A 118 -10.82 1.86 16.55
C TYR A 118 -11.94 2.12 15.55
N VAL A 119 -11.60 2.84 14.49
CA VAL A 119 -12.49 3.18 13.40
C VAL A 119 -11.84 2.79 12.08
N MET A 120 -12.60 2.14 11.18
CA MET A 120 -12.18 1.83 9.82
C MET A 120 -12.85 2.77 8.83
N THR A 121 -12.07 3.36 7.93
CA THR A 121 -12.54 4.06 6.74
C THR A 121 -12.26 3.21 5.51
N LEU A 122 -13.29 2.98 4.71
CA LEU A 122 -13.17 2.43 3.37
C LEU A 122 -13.51 3.53 2.37
N ALA A 123 -12.69 3.72 1.35
CA ALA A 123 -12.98 4.67 0.28
C ALA A 123 -12.51 4.14 -1.07
N SER A 124 -13.09 4.64 -2.16
CA SER A 124 -12.52 4.43 -3.49
C SER A 124 -11.12 5.04 -3.57
N GLY A 125 -10.14 4.34 -4.14
CA GLY A 125 -8.79 4.82 -4.43
C GLY A 125 -8.63 5.34 -5.87
N GLY A 126 -7.38 5.65 -6.24
CA GLY A 126 -7.00 6.14 -7.56
C GLY A 126 -7.30 7.62 -7.80
N VAL A 127 -7.02 8.11 -9.01
CA VAL A 127 -7.11 9.55 -9.38
C VAL A 127 -8.51 10.12 -9.15
N LEU A 128 -9.55 9.30 -9.31
CA LEU A 128 -10.94 9.72 -9.14
C LEU A 128 -11.40 9.77 -7.68
N ALA A 129 -10.63 9.22 -6.72
CA ALA A 129 -10.97 9.23 -5.30
C ALA A 129 -11.20 10.63 -4.76
N ASN A 130 -10.32 11.57 -5.12
CA ASN A 130 -10.38 12.97 -4.69
C ASN A 130 -11.57 13.74 -5.29
N LEU A 131 -12.21 13.20 -6.34
CA LEU A 131 -13.30 13.86 -7.05
C LEU A 131 -14.68 13.30 -6.67
N ILE A 132 -14.77 12.06 -6.18
CA ILE A 132 -16.05 11.32 -6.11
C ILE A 132 -16.62 11.22 -4.69
N GLU A 133 -15.91 11.66 -3.65
CA GLU A 133 -16.33 11.59 -2.23
C GLU A 133 -17.02 10.25 -1.90
N ASP A 134 -16.37 9.14 -2.26
CA ASP A 134 -16.89 7.79 -2.09
C ASP A 134 -16.21 7.11 -0.92
N SER A 135 -16.73 7.34 0.28
CA SER A 135 -16.19 6.79 1.52
C SER A 135 -17.27 6.36 2.50
N VAL A 136 -16.91 5.45 3.40
CA VAL A 136 -17.73 5.01 4.53
C VAL A 136 -16.84 4.77 5.74
N THR A 137 -17.36 5.13 6.91
CA THR A 137 -16.69 4.95 8.20
C THR A 137 -17.44 3.91 9.04
N ILE A 138 -16.70 3.04 9.71
CA ILE A 138 -17.19 1.85 10.41
C ILE A 138 -16.52 1.79 11.78
N LEU A 139 -17.30 1.69 12.86
CA LEU A 139 -16.76 1.45 14.20
C LEU A 139 -16.28 0.00 14.32
N LEU A 140 -15.14 -0.23 14.97
CA LEU A 140 -14.60 -1.56 15.22
C LEU A 140 -14.73 -1.94 16.70
N PRO A 141 -14.98 -3.23 17.03
CA PRO A 141 -15.09 -4.38 16.12
C PRO A 141 -16.37 -4.37 15.28
N ALA A 142 -16.25 -4.79 14.02
CA ALA A 142 -17.37 -5.01 13.12
C ALA A 142 -17.41 -6.48 12.67
N SER A 143 -18.62 -7.00 12.50
CA SER A 143 -18.87 -8.31 11.88
C SER A 143 -18.58 -8.28 10.38
N ILE A 144 -18.34 -9.46 9.78
CA ILE A 144 -18.20 -9.59 8.32
C ILE A 144 -19.42 -9.01 7.59
N HIS A 145 -20.62 -9.19 8.14
CA HIS A 145 -21.85 -8.63 7.57
C HIS A 145 -21.88 -7.10 7.59
N GLU A 146 -21.39 -6.46 8.66
CA GLU A 146 -21.30 -5.00 8.73
C GLU A 146 -20.24 -4.44 7.78
N LEU A 147 -19.09 -5.11 7.66
CA LEU A 147 -18.06 -4.78 6.66
C LEU A 147 -18.63 -4.89 5.24
N ASP A 148 -19.36 -5.97 4.95
CA ASP A 148 -19.97 -6.20 3.65
C ASP A 148 -21.03 -5.17 3.29
N LYS A 149 -21.92 -4.87 4.24
CA LYS A 149 -22.94 -3.84 4.09
C LYS A 149 -22.31 -2.47 3.84
N SER A 150 -21.20 -2.16 4.51
CA SER A 150 -20.50 -0.88 4.38
C SER A 150 -19.80 -0.79 3.02
N LEU A 151 -19.10 -1.84 2.61
CA LEU A 151 -18.52 -1.95 1.27
C LEU A 151 -19.59 -1.79 0.17
N GLY A 152 -20.79 -2.33 0.39
CA GLY A 152 -21.94 -2.19 -0.51
C GLY A 152 -22.46 -0.77 -0.70
N LYS A 153 -22.16 0.16 0.23
CA LYS A 153 -22.55 1.58 0.12
C LYS A 153 -21.64 2.37 -0.82
N LEU A 154 -20.42 1.90 -1.05
CA LEU A 154 -19.48 2.60 -1.91
C LEU A 154 -19.93 2.54 -3.38
N LYS A 155 -19.77 3.63 -4.13
CA LYS A 155 -20.02 3.70 -5.57
C LYS A 155 -19.11 2.74 -6.33
N ILE A 156 -17.86 2.57 -5.88
CA ILE A 156 -16.90 1.62 -6.46
C ILE A 156 -17.38 0.16 -6.38
N ASN A 157 -18.31 -0.15 -5.49
CA ASN A 157 -18.91 -1.48 -5.37
C ASN A 157 -19.52 -1.98 -6.69
N LYS A 158 -19.99 -1.07 -7.55
CA LYS A 158 -20.48 -1.41 -8.89
C LYS A 158 -19.39 -2.03 -9.77
N LEU A 159 -18.14 -1.59 -9.64
CA LEU A 159 -17.01 -2.21 -10.35
C LEU A 159 -16.75 -3.62 -9.83
N PHE A 160 -16.90 -3.83 -8.53
CA PHE A 160 -16.67 -5.12 -7.87
C PHE A 160 -17.70 -6.19 -8.21
N GLN A 161 -18.85 -5.80 -8.75
CA GLN A 161 -19.85 -6.71 -9.34
C GLN A 161 -19.49 -7.15 -10.77
N GLY A 162 -18.35 -6.69 -11.31
CA GLY A 162 -17.93 -6.93 -12.68
C GLY A 162 -18.50 -5.91 -13.66
N TYR A 163 -17.74 -5.63 -14.72
CA TYR A 163 -18.18 -4.72 -15.80
C TYR A 163 -17.47 -5.04 -17.12
N ARG A 164 -18.16 -4.86 -18.25
CA ARG A 164 -17.60 -4.98 -19.62
C ARG A 164 -16.68 -6.19 -19.81
N GLY A 165 -17.17 -7.39 -19.48
CA GLY A 165 -16.42 -8.65 -19.62
C GLY A 165 -15.40 -8.92 -18.52
N LYS A 166 -15.15 -7.97 -17.59
CA LYS A 166 -14.42 -8.24 -16.35
C LYS A 166 -15.34 -8.95 -15.35
N LYS A 167 -14.84 -10.04 -14.75
CA LYS A 167 -15.56 -10.81 -13.73
C LYS A 167 -15.75 -10.01 -12.45
N GLU A 168 -16.77 -10.37 -11.67
CA GLU A 168 -16.92 -9.90 -10.30
C GLU A 168 -15.75 -10.34 -9.42
N ILE A 169 -15.60 -9.69 -8.27
CA ILE A 169 -14.57 -10.02 -7.30
C ILE A 169 -14.99 -11.18 -6.41
N ASN A 170 -14.00 -11.91 -5.91
CA ASN A 170 -14.14 -12.80 -4.78
C ASN A 170 -14.37 -11.96 -3.53
N ARG A 171 -15.64 -11.63 -3.29
CA ARG A 171 -16.05 -10.74 -2.20
C ARG A 171 -15.69 -11.28 -0.83
N LYS A 172 -15.75 -12.60 -0.64
CA LYS A 172 -15.33 -13.27 0.60
C LYS A 172 -13.83 -13.06 0.87
N LEU A 173 -12.99 -13.10 -0.16
CA LEU A 173 -11.56 -12.83 -0.03
C LEU A 173 -11.29 -11.40 0.43
N LEU A 174 -11.96 -10.40 -0.17
CA LEU A 174 -11.81 -9.01 0.24
C LEU A 174 -12.26 -8.80 1.69
N LEU A 175 -13.43 -9.31 2.07
CA LEU A 175 -13.93 -9.23 3.45
C LEU A 175 -13.02 -9.94 4.45
N GLY A 176 -12.44 -11.09 4.06
CA GLY A 176 -11.45 -11.80 4.86
C GLY A 176 -10.18 -10.97 5.10
N ASN A 177 -9.72 -10.21 4.09
CA ASN A 177 -8.58 -9.30 4.24
C ASN A 177 -8.90 -8.12 5.15
N LEU A 178 -10.09 -7.51 5.00
CA LEU A 178 -10.53 -6.44 5.92
C LEU A 178 -10.64 -6.95 7.36
N LYS A 179 -11.14 -8.17 7.55
CA LYS A 179 -11.24 -8.79 8.88
C LYS A 179 -9.86 -9.05 9.49
N LYS A 180 -8.88 -9.54 8.73
CA LYS A 180 -7.49 -9.70 9.19
C LYS A 180 -6.89 -8.37 9.66
N LEU A 181 -7.14 -7.27 8.95
CA LEU A 181 -6.70 -5.93 9.35
C LEU A 181 -7.36 -5.47 10.64
N THR A 182 -8.69 -5.67 10.75
CA THR A 182 -9.44 -5.41 11.99
C THR A 182 -8.87 -6.18 13.17
N ASP A 183 -8.64 -7.49 13.01
CA ASP A 183 -8.14 -8.34 14.09
C ASP A 183 -6.73 -7.93 14.52
N PHE A 184 -5.86 -7.61 13.55
CA PHE A 184 -4.52 -7.10 13.83
C PHE A 184 -4.53 -5.78 14.60
N ALA A 185 -5.41 -4.84 14.23
CA ALA A 185 -5.54 -3.55 14.91
C ALA A 185 -6.10 -3.69 16.33
N LEU A 186 -7.11 -4.55 16.53
CA LEU A 186 -7.77 -4.75 17.82
C LEU A 186 -6.91 -5.50 18.83
N ASP A 187 -5.94 -6.29 18.37
CA ASP A 187 -4.99 -6.96 19.25
C ASP A 187 -4.03 -5.93 19.89
N LYS A 188 -4.26 -5.68 21.18
CA LYS A 188 -3.50 -4.71 21.98
C LYS A 188 -2.00 -5.00 22.00
N SER A 189 -1.58 -6.25 21.83
CA SER A 189 -0.15 -6.60 21.81
C SER A 189 0.58 -6.01 20.58
N ASN A 190 -0.16 -5.70 19.51
CA ASN A 190 0.40 -5.06 18.32
C ASN A 190 0.64 -3.56 18.49
N ASN A 191 0.01 -2.93 19.50
CA ASN A 191 0.09 -1.52 19.84
C ASN A 191 -0.17 -0.59 18.64
N VAL A 192 -1.17 -0.90 17.82
CA VAL A 192 -1.47 -0.15 16.59
C VAL A 192 -2.11 1.20 16.93
N GLN A 193 -1.63 2.26 16.30
CA GLN A 193 -2.29 3.57 16.34
C GLN A 193 -3.07 3.81 15.05
N GLN A 194 -2.45 3.47 13.92
CA GLN A 194 -3.01 3.65 12.59
C GLN A 194 -2.49 2.59 11.63
N ILE A 195 -3.34 2.20 10.69
CA ILE A 195 -3.02 1.42 9.50
C ILE A 195 -3.62 2.19 8.33
N GLU A 196 -2.84 2.45 7.30
CA GLU A 196 -3.34 2.98 6.05
C GLU A 196 -2.82 2.12 4.92
N ILE A 197 -3.72 1.60 4.08
CA ILE A 197 -3.41 0.92 2.83
C ILE A 197 -3.99 1.77 1.71
N ASN A 198 -3.12 2.36 0.91
CA ASN A 198 -3.52 3.26 -0.16
C ASN A 198 -2.51 3.23 -1.32
N PRO A 199 -2.76 2.46 -2.40
CA PRO A 199 -3.99 1.72 -2.69
C PRO A 199 -3.92 0.23 -2.30
N LEU A 200 -5.08 -0.32 -1.93
CA LEU A 200 -5.39 -1.75 -2.02
C LEU A 200 -5.96 -2.04 -3.41
N PHE A 201 -5.18 -2.72 -4.26
CA PHE A 201 -5.63 -3.16 -5.58
C PHE A 201 -6.54 -4.38 -5.44
N VAL A 202 -7.72 -4.30 -6.06
CA VAL A 202 -8.74 -5.36 -6.04
C VAL A 202 -8.84 -5.99 -7.43
N PHE A 203 -8.62 -7.30 -7.52
CA PHE A 203 -8.80 -8.12 -8.71
C PHE A 203 -9.91 -9.15 -8.48
N PRO A 204 -10.38 -9.84 -9.54
CA PRO A 204 -11.36 -10.91 -9.38
C PRO A 204 -10.99 -11.96 -8.33
N GLU A 205 -9.73 -12.40 -8.29
CA GLU A 205 -9.31 -13.53 -7.45
C GLU A 205 -8.20 -13.19 -6.43
N LYS A 206 -7.81 -11.92 -6.32
CA LYS A 206 -6.77 -11.48 -5.37
C LYS A 206 -6.91 -10.02 -5.00
N ASN A 207 -6.35 -9.66 -3.85
CA ASN A 207 -6.17 -8.27 -3.44
C ASN A 207 -4.69 -8.04 -3.10
N ILE A 208 -4.14 -6.89 -3.49
CA ILE A 208 -2.73 -6.57 -3.27
C ILE A 208 -2.63 -5.21 -2.59
N ALA A 209 -2.03 -5.15 -1.40
CA ALA A 209 -1.69 -3.90 -0.74
C ALA A 209 -0.43 -3.32 -1.42
N VAL A 210 -0.64 -2.45 -2.41
CA VAL A 210 0.43 -1.88 -3.24
C VAL A 210 1.28 -0.92 -2.42
N ASP A 211 0.64 -0.18 -1.52
CA ASP A 211 1.29 0.65 -0.53
C ASP A 211 0.57 0.55 0.80
N GLY A 212 1.31 0.74 1.89
CA GLY A 212 0.72 0.80 3.21
C GLY A 212 1.69 1.16 4.31
N ILE A 213 1.16 1.89 5.29
CA ILE A 213 1.90 2.42 6.44
C ILE A 213 1.20 1.98 7.72
N ILE A 214 2.00 1.57 8.71
CA ILE A 214 1.52 1.24 10.05
C ILE A 214 2.19 2.15 11.07
N TRP A 215 1.39 2.81 11.91
CA TRP A 215 1.83 3.51 13.10
C TRP A 215 1.50 2.67 14.31
N LYS A 216 2.48 2.58 15.21
CA LYS A 216 2.32 1.95 16.51
C LYS A 216 2.58 3.00 17.57
N ASN A 217 1.87 2.93 18.69
CA ASN A 217 2.24 3.75 19.84
C ASN A 217 3.61 3.28 20.35
N GLU A 218 4.36 4.20 20.94
CA GLU A 218 5.60 3.87 21.66
C GLU A 218 5.30 3.14 22.98
#